data_AF-A0AAW0JYK4-F1
#
_entry.id   AF-A0AAW0JYK4-F1
#
_cell.length_a   1.000
_cell.length_b   1.000
_cell.length_c   1.000
_cell.angle_alpha   90.00
_cell.angle_beta   90.00
_cell.angle_gamma   90.00
#
_symmetry.space_group_name_H-M   'P 1'
#
loop_
_entity.id
_entity.type
_entity.pdbx_description
1 polymer ?
#
loop_
_entity_poly.entity_id
_entity_poly.type
_entity_poly.pdbx_seq_one_letter_code
_entity_poly.pdbx_strand_id
1 'polypeptide(L)'
;MEYAPFVGKKLGQYVMHYSDVILQRKECPIKICAEDQDLSDIALALLYVGTTRDLEIRVVTVWAIWYNKNQCVHESEKQVAGQIWDFALSLLLNYKEASKLFQLGPGFCEVSWKKPPMGVYKINVDGVTLERGRKSSIGVIIRDFKGEAATGLCRLLPGNFFVLETETLAVEAGILLAKDLGLQQIINESDSLLAIQSISAKEVSGETGHIIQGILSNLDYFSSWQIRHVKDFNK
;
A
#
# COMPACT_ATOMS: atom_id res chain seq x y z
N MET A 1 46.01 35.75 -18.78
CA MET A 1 44.76 35.64 -18.01
C MET A 1 44.78 34.27 -17.36
N GLU A 2 45.37 34.22 -16.18
CA GLU A 2 45.46 33.02 -15.34
C GLU A 2 44.17 32.84 -14.55
N TYR A 3 43.70 31.60 -14.51
CA TYR A 3 42.62 31.15 -13.65
C TYR A 3 43.14 30.94 -12.21
N ALA A 4 42.41 31.47 -11.24
CA ALA A 4 42.54 31.10 -9.83
C ALA A 4 41.31 30.27 -9.37
N PRO A 5 41.48 29.20 -8.56
CA PRO A 5 40.44 28.28 -8.13
C PRO A 5 39.90 28.59 -6.71
N PHE A 6 39.01 27.70 -6.21
CA PHE A 6 38.22 27.71 -4.95
C PHE A 6 36.88 28.46 -5.05
N VAL A 7 35.71 27.83 -4.84
CA VAL A 7 35.30 27.20 -3.57
C VAL A 7 34.56 25.87 -3.81
N GLY A 8 35.29 24.78 -3.74
CA GLY A 8 34.76 23.47 -3.32
C GLY A 8 34.91 23.38 -1.80
N LYS A 9 33.85 23.72 -1.05
CA LYS A 9 33.73 23.49 0.41
C LYS A 9 32.34 23.93 0.85
N LYS A 10 31.31 23.12 0.58
CA LYS A 10 30.04 23.16 1.34
C LYS A 10 29.11 21.95 1.09
N LEU A 11 29.31 21.16 0.03
CA LEU A 11 28.55 19.90 -0.14
C LEU A 11 29.05 18.71 0.70
N GLY A 12 30.33 18.72 1.12
CA GLY A 12 30.90 17.63 1.91
C GLY A 12 30.50 17.61 3.39
N GLN A 13 30.05 18.73 3.97
CA GLN A 13 29.76 18.80 5.41
C GLN A 13 28.32 18.40 5.79
N TYR A 14 27.37 18.49 4.87
CA TYR A 14 25.97 18.09 5.13
C TYR A 14 25.68 16.62 4.82
N VAL A 15 26.41 16.01 3.89
CA VAL A 15 26.29 14.57 3.59
C VAL A 15 26.96 13.73 4.68
N MET A 16 28.12 14.17 5.19
CA MET A 16 28.84 13.48 6.27
C MET A 16 28.06 13.49 7.60
N HIS A 17 27.35 14.57 7.92
CA HIS A 17 26.72 14.68 9.25
C HIS A 17 25.49 13.77 9.45
N TYR A 18 24.87 13.29 8.37
CA TYR A 18 23.75 12.33 8.43
C TYR A 18 24.18 10.89 8.19
N SER A 19 25.20 10.66 7.35
CA SER A 19 25.81 9.34 7.21
C SER A 19 26.47 8.91 8.52
N ASP A 20 27.14 9.82 9.23
CA ASP A 20 27.88 9.48 10.45
C ASP A 20 26.96 9.10 11.62
N VAL A 21 25.76 9.69 11.73
CA VAL A 21 24.81 9.37 12.82
C VAL A 21 24.12 8.03 12.61
N ILE A 22 23.86 7.64 11.35
CA ILE A 22 23.21 6.36 11.01
C ILE A 22 24.26 5.23 10.93
N LEU A 23 25.45 5.51 10.40
CA LEU A 23 26.56 4.54 10.34
C LEU A 23 27.25 4.30 11.68
N GLN A 24 27.13 5.22 12.66
CA GLN A 24 27.63 4.99 14.02
C GLN A 24 26.75 4.04 14.83
N ARG A 25 25.51 3.77 14.41
CA ARG A 25 24.68 2.71 14.99
C ARG A 25 24.95 1.40 14.28
N LYS A 26 26.07 0.76 14.64
CA LYS A 26 26.41 -0.60 14.18
C LYS A 26 25.51 -1.70 14.78
N GLU A 27 24.59 -1.35 15.66
CA GLU A 27 23.73 -2.30 16.36
C GLU A 27 22.28 -1.80 16.39
N CYS A 28 21.35 -2.74 16.19
CA CYS A 28 19.92 -2.50 16.39
C CYS A 28 19.70 -1.99 17.83
N PRO A 29 19.06 -0.83 18.04
CA PRO A 29 18.85 -0.28 19.38
C PRO A 29 17.87 -1.12 20.22
N ILE A 30 17.29 -2.19 19.66
CA ILE A 30 16.27 -3.01 20.28
C ILE A 30 16.80 -4.44 20.39
N LYS A 31 16.96 -4.91 21.64
CA LYS A 31 16.97 -6.34 21.93
C LYS A 31 15.56 -6.85 21.68
N ILE A 32 15.32 -7.46 20.52
CA ILE A 32 14.08 -8.19 20.23
C ILE A 32 14.15 -9.48 21.06
N CYS A 33 13.81 -9.39 22.35
CA CYS A 33 13.70 -10.53 23.23
C CYS A 33 12.25 -11.00 23.32
N ALA A 34 12.05 -12.25 22.88
CA ALA A 34 11.01 -13.21 23.28
C ALA A 34 9.55 -13.02 22.80
N GLU A 35 9.20 -13.92 21.87
CA GLU A 35 8.01 -14.78 21.70
C GLU A 35 6.55 -14.32 21.96
N ASP A 36 6.23 -13.20 22.61
CA ASP A 36 4.82 -12.87 22.93
C ASP A 36 4.37 -11.42 22.63
N GLN A 37 5.16 -10.62 21.91
CA GLN A 37 4.77 -9.25 21.55
C GLN A 37 4.02 -9.17 20.21
N ASP A 38 2.83 -8.56 20.23
CA ASP A 38 2.09 -8.24 19.01
C ASP A 38 2.81 -7.13 18.22
N LEU A 39 2.61 -7.12 16.90
CA LEU A 39 3.21 -6.14 16.00
C LEU A 39 2.89 -4.70 16.40
N SER A 40 1.70 -4.46 16.93
CA SER A 40 1.29 -3.16 17.45
C SER A 40 2.14 -2.71 18.65
N ASP A 41 2.50 -3.62 19.56
CA ASP A 41 3.34 -3.31 20.71
C ASP A 41 4.77 -2.98 20.28
N ILE A 42 5.31 -3.76 19.33
CA ILE A 42 6.63 -3.53 18.75
C ILE A 42 6.66 -2.18 18.00
N ALA A 43 5.61 -1.88 17.24
CA ALA A 43 5.47 -0.63 16.50
C ALA A 43 5.37 0.58 17.44
N LEU A 44 4.56 0.48 18.49
CA LEU A 44 4.44 1.54 19.51
C LEU A 44 5.78 1.74 20.22
N ALA A 45 6.43 0.68 20.69
CA ALA A 45 7.74 0.77 21.32
C ALA A 45 8.77 1.45 20.40
N LEU A 46 8.80 1.10 19.11
CA LEU A 46 9.65 1.73 18.10
C LEU A 46 9.37 3.22 17.94
N LEU A 47 8.10 3.61 17.90
CA LEU A 47 7.69 5.02 17.78
C LEU A 47 8.01 5.83 19.04
N TYR A 48 7.88 5.23 20.23
CA TYR A 48 8.12 5.91 21.51
C TYR A 48 9.62 6.12 21.85
N VAL A 49 10.53 5.25 21.40
CA VAL A 49 11.94 5.22 21.85
C VAL A 49 12.86 6.22 21.10
N GLY A 50 12.37 7.42 20.76
CA GLY A 50 13.27 8.55 20.42
C GLY A 50 12.71 9.65 19.53
N THR A 51 13.57 10.34 18.77
CA THR A 51 13.25 11.63 18.14
C THR A 51 12.48 11.55 16.81
N THR A 52 11.78 12.64 16.44
CA THR A 52 11.08 12.82 15.15
C THR A 52 12.00 12.69 13.93
N ARG A 53 13.31 12.91 14.10
CA ARG A 53 14.31 12.79 13.03
C ARG A 53 14.56 11.35 12.59
N ASP A 54 14.20 10.37 13.43
CA ASP A 54 14.39 8.95 13.15
C ASP A 54 13.09 8.26 12.71
N LEU A 55 12.01 9.02 12.52
CA LEU A 55 10.68 8.46 12.26
C LEU A 55 10.67 7.61 10.98
N GLU A 56 11.34 8.06 9.92
CA GLU A 56 11.43 7.34 8.65
C GLU A 56 12.07 5.96 8.81
N ILE A 57 13.24 5.86 9.45
CA ILE A 57 13.93 4.58 9.63
C ILE A 57 13.14 3.65 10.54
N ARG A 58 12.41 4.18 11.52
CA ARG A 58 11.57 3.36 12.41
C ARG A 58 10.35 2.83 11.72
N VAL A 59 9.63 3.66 10.96
CA VAL A 59 8.47 3.22 10.16
C VAL A 59 8.90 2.15 9.18
N VAL A 60 10.02 2.35 8.47
CA VAL A 60 10.55 1.35 7.54
C VAL A 60 11.00 0.09 8.27
N THR A 61 11.55 0.19 9.48
CA THR A 61 11.93 -0.97 10.31
C THR A 61 10.70 -1.75 10.79
N VAL A 62 9.65 -1.06 11.28
CA VAL A 62 8.37 -1.68 11.65
C VAL A 62 7.78 -2.42 10.45
N TRP A 63 7.78 -1.78 9.29
CA TRP A 63 7.31 -2.39 8.05
C TRP A 63 8.16 -3.59 7.65
N ALA A 64 9.49 -3.52 7.74
CA ALA A 64 10.40 -4.63 7.43
C ALA A 64 10.21 -5.82 8.38
N ILE A 65 9.95 -5.56 9.68
CA ILE A 65 9.62 -6.60 10.66
C ILE A 65 8.28 -7.26 10.31
N TRP A 66 7.25 -6.46 9.99
CA TRP A 66 5.96 -6.97 9.55
C TRP A 66 6.09 -7.80 8.27
N TYR A 67 6.82 -7.27 7.28
CA TYR A 67 7.08 -7.95 6.01
C TYR A 67 7.77 -9.29 6.24
N ASN A 68 8.83 -9.32 7.06
CA ASN A 68 9.52 -10.56 7.40
C ASN A 68 8.59 -11.57 8.12
N LYS A 69 7.76 -11.10 9.07
CA LYS A 69 6.75 -11.94 9.71
C LYS A 69 5.77 -12.53 8.68
N ASN A 70 5.35 -11.76 7.69
CA ASN A 70 4.47 -12.25 6.63
C ASN A 70 5.17 -13.27 5.73
N GLN A 71 6.43 -13.04 5.35
CA GLN A 71 7.20 -14.03 4.59
C GLN A 71 7.34 -15.35 5.35
N CYS A 72 7.51 -15.31 6.68
CA CYS A 72 7.53 -16.51 7.51
C CYS A 72 6.20 -17.28 7.47
N VAL A 73 5.07 -16.54 7.45
CA VAL A 73 3.72 -17.12 7.50
C VAL A 73 3.27 -17.64 6.13
N HIS A 74 3.63 -16.92 5.05
CA HIS A 74 3.08 -17.15 3.71
C HIS A 74 4.05 -17.85 2.75
N GLU A 75 5.36 -17.63 2.88
CA GLU A 75 6.37 -18.10 1.92
C GLU A 75 7.36 -19.11 2.54
N SER A 76 7.24 -19.40 3.84
CA SER A 76 8.17 -20.26 4.62
C SER A 76 9.64 -19.80 4.61
N GLU A 77 9.89 -18.55 4.23
CA GLU A 77 11.22 -17.94 4.23
C GLU A 77 11.45 -17.13 5.52
N LYS A 78 12.67 -17.19 6.07
CA LYS A 78 13.05 -16.45 7.28
C LYS A 78 14.34 -15.68 7.05
N GLN A 79 14.29 -14.36 7.24
CA GLN A 79 15.52 -13.57 7.40
C GLN A 79 15.88 -13.43 8.88
N VAL A 80 17.19 -13.37 9.16
CA VAL A 80 17.72 -13.18 10.52
C VAL A 80 17.54 -11.70 10.94
N ALA A 81 17.31 -11.42 12.22
CA ALA A 81 17.02 -10.06 12.71
C ALA A 81 18.01 -8.98 12.25
N GLY A 82 19.30 -9.31 12.13
CA GLY A 82 20.31 -8.38 11.57
C GLY A 82 20.07 -8.02 10.10
N GLN A 83 19.59 -8.97 9.31
CA GLN A 83 19.25 -8.75 7.89
C GLN A 83 18.02 -7.85 7.72
N ILE A 84 17.07 -7.88 8.68
CA ILE A 84 15.88 -7.01 8.65
C ILE A 84 16.30 -5.54 8.81
N TRP A 85 17.27 -5.26 9.69
CA TRP A 85 17.80 -3.91 9.88
C TRP A 85 18.55 -3.40 8.65
N ASP A 86 19.45 -4.21 8.10
CA ASP A 86 20.21 -3.86 6.89
C ASP A 86 19.28 -3.68 5.69
N PHE A 87 18.24 -4.51 5.58
CA PHE A 87 17.18 -4.39 4.58
C PHE A 87 16.39 -3.07 4.75
N ALA A 88 15.97 -2.74 5.96
CA ALA A 88 15.27 -1.48 6.25
C ALA A 88 16.13 -0.24 5.92
N LEU A 89 17.41 -0.27 6.26
CA LEU A 89 18.37 0.78 5.91
C LEU A 89 18.54 0.91 4.39
N SER A 90 18.78 -0.20 3.71
CA SER A 90 18.94 -0.25 2.25
C SER A 90 17.69 0.27 1.54
N LEU A 91 16.51 -0.17 1.99
CA LEU A 91 15.22 0.27 1.44
C LEU A 91 15.03 1.79 1.60
N LEU A 92 15.33 2.34 2.77
CA LEU A 92 15.21 3.78 3.01
C LEU A 92 16.20 4.59 2.15
N LEU A 93 17.44 4.11 2.00
CA LEU A 93 18.45 4.75 1.15
C LEU A 93 18.03 4.73 -0.32
N ASN A 94 17.63 3.56 -0.84
CA ASN A 94 17.17 3.40 -2.21
C ASN A 94 15.95 4.30 -2.50
N TYR A 95 15.00 4.37 -1.57
CA TYR A 95 13.85 5.27 -1.69
C TYR A 95 14.28 6.75 -1.79
N LYS A 96 15.21 7.19 -0.95
CA LYS A 96 15.72 8.58 -0.97
C LYS A 96 16.49 8.91 -2.24
N GLU A 97 17.21 7.95 -2.80
CA GLU A 97 17.91 8.11 -4.08
C GLU A 97 16.92 8.15 -5.26
N ALA A 98 16.00 7.19 -5.33
CA ALA A 98 14.96 7.16 -6.35
C ALA A 98 14.10 8.43 -6.32
N SER A 99 13.71 8.89 -5.13
CA SER A 99 12.90 10.11 -4.96
C SER A 99 13.59 11.37 -5.50
N LYS A 100 14.93 11.46 -5.39
CA LYS A 100 15.70 12.56 -5.98
C LYS A 100 15.71 12.48 -7.51
N LEU A 101 15.76 11.27 -8.07
CA LEU A 101 15.68 11.05 -9.52
C LEU A 101 14.30 11.41 -10.07
N PHE A 102 13.22 11.09 -9.35
CA PHE A 102 11.86 11.50 -9.72
C PHE A 102 11.63 13.03 -9.68
N GLN A 103 12.37 13.75 -8.83
CA GLN A 103 12.31 15.23 -8.77
C GLN A 103 13.01 15.91 -9.97
N LEU A 104 13.80 15.18 -10.77
CA LEU A 104 14.52 15.70 -11.94
C LEU A 104 13.69 15.72 -13.25
N GLY A 105 12.39 15.37 -13.19
CA GLY A 105 11.43 15.49 -14.29
C GLY A 105 11.16 14.17 -15.02
N PRO A 106 9.94 13.99 -15.59
CA PRO A 106 9.46 12.68 -16.00
C PRO A 106 9.93 12.31 -17.41
N GLY A 107 10.93 11.43 -17.48
CA GLY A 107 11.06 10.48 -18.56
C GLY A 107 10.80 9.09 -18.00
N PHE A 108 9.94 8.33 -18.67
CA PHE A 108 9.64 6.90 -18.47
C PHE A 108 8.31 6.53 -17.77
N CYS A 109 7.51 5.83 -18.58
CA CYS A 109 6.32 5.01 -18.35
C CYS A 109 5.02 5.70 -17.87
N GLU A 110 4.07 5.77 -18.81
CA GLU A 110 2.71 6.28 -18.65
C GLU A 110 1.78 5.27 -17.92
N VAL A 111 2.24 4.71 -16.81
CA VAL A 111 1.42 3.90 -15.88
C VAL A 111 1.65 4.39 -14.46
N SER A 112 1.57 5.70 -14.26
CA SER A 112 1.48 6.26 -12.91
C SER A 112 0.01 6.38 -12.52
N TRP A 113 -0.30 5.99 -11.29
CA TRP A 113 -1.62 6.22 -10.69
C TRP A 113 -2.02 7.69 -10.89
N LYS A 114 -3.24 7.92 -11.39
CA LYS A 114 -3.78 9.28 -11.63
C LYS A 114 -4.80 9.61 -10.55
N LYS A 115 -4.65 10.79 -9.92
CA LYS A 115 -5.65 11.35 -9.01
C LYS A 115 -7.02 11.49 -9.69
N PRO A 116 -8.14 11.31 -8.96
CA PRO A 116 -9.45 11.45 -9.56
C PRO A 116 -9.77 12.92 -9.94
N PRO A 117 -10.72 13.14 -10.85
CA PRO A 117 -11.22 14.48 -11.17
C PRO A 117 -11.82 15.19 -9.94
N MET A 118 -11.93 16.51 -10.03
CA MET A 118 -12.56 17.32 -8.98
C MET A 118 -13.99 16.84 -8.70
N GLY A 119 -14.33 16.67 -7.42
CA GLY A 119 -15.65 16.21 -6.98
C GLY A 119 -15.91 14.71 -7.14
N VAL A 120 -14.91 13.93 -7.60
CA VAL A 120 -15.01 12.48 -7.80
C VAL A 120 -14.16 11.76 -6.76
N TYR A 121 -14.70 10.68 -6.20
CA TYR A 121 -13.98 9.78 -5.32
C TYR A 121 -13.51 8.55 -6.08
N LYS A 122 -12.25 8.17 -5.85
CA LYS A 122 -11.67 6.95 -6.43
C LYS A 122 -11.64 5.85 -5.38
N ILE A 123 -12.18 4.70 -5.72
CA ILE A 123 -12.26 3.51 -4.86
C ILE A 123 -11.31 2.48 -5.47
N ASN A 124 -10.22 2.14 -4.79
CA ASN A 124 -9.37 1.02 -5.17
C ASN A 124 -9.73 -0.17 -4.29
N VAL A 125 -9.97 -1.33 -4.88
CA VAL A 125 -10.38 -2.55 -4.18
C VAL A 125 -9.48 -3.72 -4.58
N ASP A 126 -9.32 -4.67 -3.66
CA ASP A 126 -8.52 -5.89 -3.85
C ASP A 126 -9.08 -7.03 -2.99
N GLY A 127 -9.08 -8.25 -3.54
CA GLY A 127 -9.58 -9.45 -2.91
C GLY A 127 -8.54 -10.57 -2.85
N VAL A 128 -8.06 -10.88 -1.65
CA VAL A 128 -7.02 -11.91 -1.45
C VAL A 128 -7.61 -13.20 -0.90
N THR A 129 -7.23 -14.33 -1.49
CA THR A 129 -7.57 -15.68 -1.00
C THR A 129 -6.31 -16.53 -0.82
N LEU A 130 -6.21 -17.24 0.32
CA LEU A 130 -5.08 -18.13 0.62
C LEU A 130 -5.37 -19.59 0.19
N GLU A 131 -4.50 -20.16 -0.66
CA GLU A 131 -4.68 -21.51 -1.24
C GLU A 131 -4.65 -22.66 -0.20
N ARG A 132 -3.89 -22.53 0.90
CA ARG A 132 -3.63 -23.63 1.88
C ARG A 132 -4.31 -23.46 3.25
N GLY A 133 -5.48 -22.84 3.29
CA GLY A 133 -6.21 -22.58 4.54
C GLY A 133 -7.48 -21.76 4.40
N ARG A 134 -7.84 -21.41 3.15
CA ARG A 134 -9.11 -20.90 2.67
C ARG A 134 -9.60 -19.55 3.21
N LYS A 135 -8.83 -18.83 4.01
CA LYS A 135 -9.23 -17.48 4.42
C LYS A 135 -9.24 -16.55 3.21
N SER A 136 -10.37 -15.88 3.00
CA SER A 136 -10.53 -14.83 2.01
C SER A 136 -10.68 -13.49 2.73
N SER A 137 -10.06 -12.45 2.21
CA SER A 137 -10.13 -11.10 2.75
C SER A 137 -10.26 -10.08 1.64
N ILE A 138 -10.86 -8.94 1.96
CA ILE A 138 -11.03 -7.84 1.02
C ILE A 138 -10.43 -6.56 1.59
N GLY A 139 -9.91 -5.73 0.71
CA GLY A 139 -9.39 -4.40 0.98
C GLY A 139 -10.07 -3.36 0.11
N VAL A 140 -10.33 -2.18 0.68
CA VAL A 140 -10.87 -1.01 -0.01
C VAL A 140 -10.15 0.23 0.49
N ILE A 141 -9.78 1.12 -0.42
CA ILE A 141 -9.37 2.48 -0.09
C ILE A 141 -10.13 3.48 -0.96
N ILE A 142 -10.72 4.49 -0.33
CA ILE A 142 -11.41 5.57 -1.01
C ILE A 142 -10.55 6.83 -0.90
N ARG A 143 -10.25 7.44 -2.03
CA ARG A 143 -9.45 8.66 -2.16
C ARG A 143 -10.27 9.80 -2.74
N ASP A 144 -10.02 11.01 -2.24
CA ASP A 144 -10.65 12.22 -2.75
C ASP A 144 -9.94 12.77 -4.01
N PHE A 145 -10.44 13.90 -4.53
CA PHE A 145 -9.87 14.58 -5.70
C PHE A 145 -8.45 15.13 -5.51
N LYS A 146 -7.98 15.28 -4.27
CA LYS A 146 -6.59 15.63 -3.96
C LYS A 146 -5.68 14.41 -3.99
N GLY A 147 -6.27 13.21 -4.02
CA GLY A 147 -5.58 11.93 -3.94
C GLY A 147 -5.33 11.47 -2.50
N GLU A 148 -5.86 12.19 -1.53
CA GLU A 148 -5.76 11.87 -0.11
C GLU A 148 -6.72 10.73 0.23
N ALA A 149 -6.28 9.81 1.10
CA ALA A 149 -7.14 8.74 1.57
C ALA A 149 -8.23 9.33 2.48
N ALA A 150 -9.47 9.26 2.02
CA ALA A 150 -10.64 9.72 2.77
C ALA A 150 -11.11 8.65 3.76
N THR A 151 -11.09 7.38 3.34
CA THR A 151 -11.41 6.23 4.18
C THR A 151 -10.82 4.95 3.62
N GLY A 152 -10.90 3.86 4.40
CA GLY A 152 -10.60 2.52 3.92
C GLY A 152 -11.34 1.46 4.73
N LEU A 153 -11.38 0.25 4.19
CA LEU A 153 -11.94 -0.94 4.82
C LEU A 153 -11.02 -2.11 4.54
N CYS A 154 -10.77 -2.92 5.56
CA CYS A 154 -10.16 -4.23 5.42
C CYS A 154 -11.00 -5.22 6.22
N ARG A 155 -11.37 -6.34 5.61
CA ARG A 155 -12.28 -7.30 6.22
C ARG A 155 -11.88 -8.72 5.87
N LEU A 156 -11.67 -9.54 6.91
CA LEU A 156 -11.65 -10.99 6.77
C LEU A 156 -13.07 -11.49 6.52
N LEU A 157 -13.28 -12.26 5.46
CA LEU A 157 -14.58 -12.82 5.14
C LEU A 157 -14.87 -14.03 6.04
N PRO A 158 -16.14 -14.25 6.43
CA PRO A 158 -16.53 -15.35 7.32
C PRO A 158 -16.46 -16.72 6.64
N GLY A 159 -16.18 -16.74 5.33
CA GLY A 159 -16.14 -17.92 4.51
C GLY A 159 -14.95 -17.90 3.58
N ASN A 160 -14.89 -18.98 2.82
CA ASN A 160 -13.82 -19.34 1.94
C ASN A 160 -14.32 -19.17 0.51
N PHE A 161 -13.82 -18.17 -0.18
CA PHE A 161 -14.32 -17.79 -1.49
C PHE A 161 -13.24 -18.04 -2.54
N PHE A 162 -13.66 -18.30 -3.78
CA PHE A 162 -12.73 -18.33 -4.90
C PHE A 162 -12.18 -16.93 -5.18
N VAL A 163 -11.07 -16.87 -5.92
CA VAL A 163 -10.42 -15.60 -6.28
C VAL A 163 -11.44 -14.64 -6.92
N LEU A 164 -12.17 -15.10 -7.94
CA LEU A 164 -13.16 -14.28 -8.64
C LEU A 164 -14.28 -13.78 -7.71
N GLU A 165 -14.80 -14.63 -6.82
CA GLU A 165 -15.81 -14.24 -5.84
C GLU A 165 -15.27 -13.20 -4.85
N THR A 166 -14.05 -13.40 -4.35
CA THR A 166 -13.41 -12.50 -3.38
C THR A 166 -13.18 -11.12 -3.99
N GLU A 167 -12.70 -11.06 -5.22
CA GLU A 167 -12.53 -9.81 -5.98
C GLU A 167 -13.86 -9.11 -6.23
N THR A 168 -14.90 -9.86 -6.59
CA THR A 168 -16.25 -9.31 -6.80
C THR A 168 -16.83 -8.79 -5.49
N LEU A 169 -16.61 -9.47 -4.36
CA LEU A 169 -17.00 -9.01 -3.02
C LEU A 169 -16.22 -7.75 -2.59
N ALA A 170 -14.96 -7.60 -3.01
CA ALA A 170 -14.19 -6.39 -2.76
C ALA A 170 -14.79 -5.18 -3.48
N VAL A 171 -15.21 -5.36 -4.75
CA VAL A 171 -15.94 -4.33 -5.51
C VAL A 171 -17.25 -3.96 -4.82
N GLU A 172 -18.06 -4.95 -4.43
CA GLU A 172 -19.33 -4.72 -3.72
C GLU A 172 -19.12 -3.94 -2.43
N ALA A 173 -18.14 -4.34 -1.60
CA ALA A 173 -17.82 -3.65 -0.36
C ALA A 173 -17.39 -2.20 -0.59
N GLY A 174 -16.62 -1.92 -1.66
CA GLY A 174 -16.24 -0.56 -2.01
C GLY A 174 -17.43 0.30 -2.41
N ILE A 175 -18.39 -0.26 -3.16
CA ILE A 175 -19.61 0.42 -3.56
C ILE A 175 -20.50 0.71 -2.34
N LEU A 176 -20.69 -0.27 -1.46
CA LEU A 176 -21.47 -0.10 -0.24
C LEU A 176 -20.85 0.96 0.68
N LEU A 177 -19.53 0.92 0.90
CA LEU A 177 -18.84 1.92 1.72
C LEU A 177 -18.99 3.34 1.15
N ALA A 178 -18.89 3.50 -0.18
CA ALA A 178 -19.10 4.79 -0.82
C ALA A 178 -20.54 5.30 -0.66
N LYS A 179 -21.52 4.40 -0.75
CA LYS A 179 -22.93 4.71 -0.52
C LYS A 179 -23.20 5.12 0.93
N ASP A 180 -22.65 4.40 1.90
CA ASP A 180 -22.78 4.71 3.33
C ASP A 180 -22.18 6.08 3.69
N LEU A 181 -21.13 6.50 2.97
CA LEU A 181 -20.53 7.84 3.09
C LEU A 181 -21.29 8.94 2.34
N GLY A 182 -22.38 8.61 1.66
CA GLY A 182 -23.19 9.58 0.93
C GLY A 182 -22.56 10.07 -0.38
N LEU A 183 -21.51 9.41 -0.88
CA LEU A 183 -20.78 9.86 -2.08
C LEU A 183 -21.65 9.71 -3.33
N GLN A 184 -21.55 10.67 -4.26
CA GLN A 184 -22.42 10.72 -5.44
C GLN A 184 -21.69 10.44 -6.76
N GLN A 185 -20.39 10.72 -6.82
CA GLN A 185 -19.57 10.56 -8.02
C GLN A 185 -18.36 9.69 -7.71
N ILE A 186 -18.32 8.49 -8.29
CA ILE A 186 -17.29 7.49 -7.97
C ILE A 186 -16.60 6.90 -9.21
N ILE A 187 -15.35 6.50 -9.03
CA ILE A 187 -14.63 5.62 -9.96
C ILE A 187 -14.10 4.45 -9.13
N ASN A 188 -14.62 3.25 -9.38
CA ASN A 188 -14.14 2.02 -8.76
C ASN A 188 -13.09 1.35 -9.66
N GLU A 189 -11.97 0.95 -9.07
CA GLU A 189 -10.81 0.35 -9.72
C GLU A 189 -10.45 -0.96 -9.01
N SER A 190 -10.36 -2.06 -9.77
CA SER A 190 -9.88 -3.38 -9.34
C SER A 190 -8.87 -3.91 -10.35
N ASP A 191 -7.96 -4.76 -9.91
CA ASP A 191 -7.00 -5.48 -10.74
C ASP A 191 -7.52 -6.83 -11.27
N SER A 192 -8.70 -7.26 -10.83
CA SER A 192 -9.38 -8.42 -11.36
C SER A 192 -10.12 -8.10 -12.66
N LEU A 193 -9.45 -8.31 -13.79
CA LEU A 193 -10.04 -8.11 -15.12
C LEU A 193 -11.35 -8.90 -15.28
N LEU A 194 -11.40 -10.13 -14.76
CA LEU A 194 -12.58 -10.98 -14.84
C LEU A 194 -13.76 -10.40 -14.06
N ALA A 195 -13.55 -9.92 -12.82
CA ALA A 195 -14.61 -9.29 -12.04
C ALA A 195 -15.16 -8.06 -12.76
N ILE A 196 -14.28 -7.19 -13.29
CA ILE A 196 -14.69 -5.99 -14.03
C ILE A 196 -15.48 -6.36 -15.30
N GLN A 197 -15.06 -7.40 -16.03
CA GLN A 197 -15.77 -7.85 -17.23
C GLN A 197 -17.16 -8.40 -16.91
N SER A 198 -17.29 -9.27 -15.90
CA SER A 198 -18.59 -9.84 -15.52
C SER A 198 -19.56 -8.78 -15.01
N ILE A 199 -19.09 -7.80 -14.22
CA ILE A 199 -19.92 -6.66 -13.77
C ILE A 199 -20.35 -5.80 -14.95
N SER A 200 -19.42 -5.47 -15.86
CA SER A 200 -19.71 -4.64 -17.04
C SER A 200 -20.68 -5.33 -18.00
N ALA A 201 -20.58 -6.64 -18.14
CA ALA A 201 -21.49 -7.48 -18.92
C ALA A 201 -22.84 -7.69 -18.23
N LYS A 202 -22.99 -7.29 -16.96
CA LYS A 202 -24.17 -7.52 -16.13
C LYS A 202 -24.52 -9.01 -16.06
N GLU A 203 -23.50 -9.84 -15.89
CA GLU A 203 -23.64 -11.30 -15.82
C GLU A 203 -24.21 -11.70 -14.45
N VAL A 204 -25.53 -11.70 -14.33
CA VAL A 204 -26.25 -12.02 -13.08
C VAL A 204 -26.54 -13.52 -12.91
N SER A 205 -25.97 -14.35 -13.77
CA SER A 205 -25.99 -15.82 -13.68
C SER A 205 -24.67 -16.36 -13.14
N GLY A 206 -24.65 -17.60 -12.66
CA GLY A 206 -23.43 -18.26 -12.18
C GLY A 206 -23.07 -17.93 -10.74
N GLU A 207 -21.85 -18.29 -10.34
CA GLU A 207 -21.39 -18.26 -8.94
C GLU A 207 -21.36 -16.84 -8.35
N THR A 208 -20.90 -15.84 -9.12
CA THR A 208 -20.85 -14.43 -8.70
C THR A 208 -22.11 -13.63 -9.05
N GLY A 209 -23.09 -14.22 -9.73
CA GLY A 209 -24.23 -13.49 -10.29
C GLY A 209 -25.06 -12.74 -9.25
N HIS A 210 -25.22 -13.32 -8.05
CA HIS A 210 -25.93 -12.69 -6.94
C HIS A 210 -25.20 -11.46 -6.39
N ILE A 211 -23.86 -11.48 -6.35
CA ILE A 211 -23.02 -10.36 -5.93
C ILE A 211 -23.08 -9.24 -6.99
N ILE A 212 -22.99 -9.62 -8.27
CA ILE A 212 -23.10 -8.68 -9.39
C ILE A 212 -24.47 -8.00 -9.39
N GLN A 213 -25.55 -8.74 -9.12
CA GLN A 213 -26.88 -8.16 -8.96
C GLN A 213 -26.92 -7.13 -7.82
N GLY A 214 -26.31 -7.42 -6.67
CA GLY A 214 -26.18 -6.49 -5.55
C GLY A 214 -25.40 -5.23 -5.90
N ILE A 215 -24.28 -5.38 -6.60
CA ILE A 215 -23.47 -4.28 -7.15
C ILE A 215 -24.34 -3.38 -8.04
N LEU A 216 -24.98 -3.96 -9.06
CA LEU A 216 -25.77 -3.20 -10.03
C LEU A 216 -26.91 -2.42 -9.37
N SER A 217 -27.64 -3.04 -8.44
CA SER A 217 -28.72 -2.36 -7.71
C SER A 217 -28.23 -1.23 -6.81
N ASN A 218 -26.99 -1.28 -6.31
CA ASN A 218 -26.42 -0.19 -5.52
C ASN A 218 -25.81 0.92 -6.38
N LEU A 219 -25.44 0.64 -7.63
CA LEU A 219 -24.90 1.66 -8.55
C LEU A 219 -25.95 2.74 -8.91
N ASP A 220 -27.24 2.41 -8.86
CA ASP A 220 -28.35 3.35 -9.10
C ASP A 220 -28.39 4.51 -8.08
N TYR A 221 -27.71 4.37 -6.94
CA TYR A 221 -27.60 5.44 -5.94
C TYR A 221 -26.72 6.61 -6.41
N PHE A 222 -25.72 6.35 -7.26
CA PHE A 222 -24.70 7.34 -7.62
C PHE A 222 -25.15 8.15 -8.84
N SER A 223 -25.02 9.47 -8.77
CA SER A 223 -25.28 10.35 -9.93
C SER A 223 -24.31 10.10 -11.09
N SER A 224 -23.10 9.61 -10.78
CA SER A 224 -22.12 9.17 -11.77
C SER A 224 -21.22 8.08 -11.19
N TRP A 225 -21.01 7.02 -11.96
CA TRP A 225 -20.12 5.94 -11.57
C TRP A 225 -19.35 5.41 -12.77
N GLN A 226 -18.15 4.88 -12.51
CA GLN A 226 -17.37 4.12 -13.46
C GLN A 226 -16.72 2.95 -12.75
N ILE A 227 -16.60 1.82 -13.43
CA ILE A 227 -15.86 0.66 -12.96
C ILE A 227 -14.76 0.39 -13.98
N ARG A 228 -13.52 0.25 -13.51
CA ARG A 228 -12.33 0.13 -14.36
C ARG A 228 -11.42 -0.96 -13.87
N HIS A 229 -10.82 -1.66 -14.82
CA HIS A 229 -9.69 -2.52 -14.54
C HIS A 229 -8.40 -1.69 -14.52
N VAL A 230 -7.57 -1.88 -13.51
CA VAL A 230 -6.22 -1.34 -13.41
C VAL A 230 -5.22 -2.48 -13.34
N LYS A 231 -4.10 -2.40 -14.05
CA LYS A 231 -3.08 -3.44 -13.89
C LYS A 231 -2.51 -3.36 -12.48
N ASP A 232 -2.40 -4.52 -11.84
CA ASP A 232 -1.72 -4.68 -10.56
C ASP A 232 -0.36 -3.97 -10.59
N PHE A 233 -0.14 -3.05 -9.65
CA PHE A 233 1.10 -2.29 -9.53
C PHE A 233 2.17 -3.07 -8.73
N ASN A 234 1.83 -4.24 -8.20
CA ASN A 234 2.68 -5.04 -7.30
C ASN A 234 3.34 -6.25 -7.96
N LYS A 235 3.41 -6.31 -9.30
CA LYS A 235 4.14 -7.36 -10.04
C LYS A 235 5.46 -6.87 -10.63
#